data_AF-A0A4Q8LE35-F1
#
_entry.id   AF-A0A4Q8LE35-F1
#
_cell.length_a   1.000
_cell.length_b   1.000
_cell.length_c   1.000
_cell.angle_alpha   90.00
_cell.angle_beta   90.00
_cell.angle_gamma   90.00
#
_symmetry.space_group_name_H-M   'P 1'
#
loop_
_entity.id
_entity.type
_entity.pdbx_description
1 polymer ?
#
loop_
_entity_poly.entity_id
_entity_poly.type
_entity_poly.pdbx_seq_one_letter_code
_entity_poly.pdbx_strand_id
1 'polypeptide(L)'
;MRRSKTLAALAVAAVLGVATSVLLAQASDEQALTPAIQAARAARLAALSAPARHAFADRMVAWDGLPPLERARRRAEYADWLALDPATRTRLQQAAATLATLPPAQQQALLARFGQLDRSEQAGWRLGPDVGADFARLQPLLAYMPQAEIAPMRAVLRQLTAPQRADLAVLAQRTPPQDRDALRQALIATDPAARGAWLQERLRR
;
A
#
# COMPACT_ATOMS: atom_id res chain seq x y z
N MET A 1 -43.99 -0.22 45.90
CA MET A 1 -44.41 0.95 45.09
C MET A 1 -43.25 1.95 44.99
N ARG A 2 -43.08 2.59 43.81
CA ARG A 2 -42.11 3.66 43.43
C ARG A 2 -40.63 3.25 43.29
N ARG A 3 -40.15 2.95 42.07
CA ARG A 3 -39.62 3.83 40.98
C ARG A 3 -38.23 4.39 41.32
N SER A 4 -37.11 3.81 40.84
CA SER A 4 -36.48 3.86 39.50
C SER A 4 -35.55 5.07 39.25
N LYS A 5 -34.34 4.76 38.76
CA LYS A 5 -33.43 5.56 37.90
C LYS A 5 -32.44 6.53 38.55
N THR A 6 -31.25 6.03 38.92
CA THR A 6 -29.97 6.79 38.86
C THR A 6 -28.79 5.85 38.59
N LEU A 7 -28.75 5.21 37.43
CA LEU A 7 -27.57 4.49 36.92
C LEU A 7 -27.44 4.79 35.42
N ALA A 8 -27.13 6.04 35.06
CA ALA A 8 -26.88 6.41 33.66
C ALA A 8 -26.11 7.74 33.51
N ALA A 9 -25.10 8.00 34.34
CA ALA A 9 -24.30 9.24 34.21
C ALA A 9 -22.77 9.05 34.28
N LEU A 10 -22.27 7.82 34.35
CA LEU A 10 -20.82 7.56 34.42
C LEU A 10 -20.25 6.70 33.28
N ALA A 11 -21.02 6.43 32.23
CA ALA A 11 -20.57 5.63 31.08
C ALA A 11 -20.32 6.43 29.79
N VAL A 12 -20.51 7.76 29.81
CA VAL A 12 -20.25 8.62 28.63
C VAL A 12 -18.87 9.30 28.68
N ALA A 13 -18.25 9.40 29.86
CA ALA A 13 -16.92 10.01 30.01
C ALA A 13 -15.76 9.07 29.61
N ALA A 14 -15.97 7.75 29.53
CA ALA A 14 -14.92 6.77 29.23
C ALA A 14 -14.75 6.49 27.71
N VAL A 15 -15.76 6.77 26.89
CA VAL A 15 -15.68 6.56 25.42
C VAL A 15 -15.05 7.76 24.72
N LEU A 16 -15.15 8.96 25.30
CA LEU A 16 -14.44 10.14 24.80
C LEU A 16 -12.92 10.07 25.05
N GLY A 17 -12.47 9.36 26.10
CA GLY A 17 -11.05 9.22 26.42
C GLY A 17 -10.27 8.34 25.44
N VAL A 18 -10.85 7.24 24.96
CA VAL A 18 -10.16 6.31 24.05
C VAL A 18 -10.09 6.86 22.61
N ALA A 19 -11.12 7.60 22.17
CA ALA A 19 -11.12 8.25 20.86
C ALA A 19 -10.08 9.38 20.76
N THR A 20 -9.85 10.13 21.85
CA THR A 20 -8.76 11.12 21.92
C THR A 20 -7.39 10.47 21.91
N SER A 21 -7.20 9.31 22.55
CA SER A 21 -5.90 8.63 22.60
C SER A 21 -5.43 8.13 21.24
N VAL A 22 -6.33 7.65 20.37
CA VAL A 22 -5.95 7.17 19.04
C VAL A 22 -5.65 8.33 18.08
N LEU A 23 -6.34 9.47 18.20
CA LEU A 23 -6.00 10.67 17.42
C LEU A 23 -4.68 11.32 17.87
N LEU A 24 -4.39 11.32 19.18
CA LEU A 24 -3.09 11.79 19.69
C LEU A 24 -1.95 10.82 19.35
N ALA A 25 -2.19 9.50 19.35
CA ALA A 25 -1.20 8.50 18.98
C ALA A 25 -0.87 8.50 17.47
N GLN A 26 -1.84 8.80 16.60
CA GLN A 26 -1.58 8.96 15.15
C GLN A 26 -0.90 10.29 14.81
N ALA A 27 -1.01 11.31 15.66
CA ALA A 27 -0.25 12.56 15.52
C ALA A 27 1.23 12.39 15.95
N SER A 28 1.52 11.50 16.92
CA SER A 28 2.87 11.34 17.46
C SER A 28 3.90 10.73 16.50
N ASP A 29 3.50 9.92 15.52
CA ASP A 29 4.43 9.44 14.48
C ASP A 29 4.76 10.52 13.42
N GLU A 30 3.95 11.57 13.31
CA GLU A 30 4.15 12.68 12.38
C GLU A 30 5.19 13.71 12.89
N GLN A 31 5.58 13.66 14.18
CA GLN A 31 6.17 14.80 14.89
C GLN A 31 7.61 14.65 15.43
N ALA A 32 8.29 13.51 15.31
CA ALA A 32 9.71 13.42 15.66
C ALA A 32 10.63 13.39 14.43
N LEU A 33 10.45 14.35 13.51
CA LEU A 33 11.50 14.68 12.55
C LEU A 33 12.69 15.20 13.34
N THR A 34 13.76 14.42 13.41
CA THR A 34 14.98 14.82 14.12
C THR A 34 15.42 16.22 13.65
N PRO A 35 16.03 17.03 14.52
CA PRO A 35 16.52 18.36 14.13
C PRO A 35 17.38 18.32 12.86
N ALA A 36 18.12 17.22 12.64
CA ALA A 36 18.89 16.98 11.43
C ALA A 36 18.02 16.91 10.16
N ILE A 37 16.88 16.20 10.19
CA ILE A 37 15.98 16.14 9.01
C ILE A 37 15.31 17.49 8.78
N GLN A 38 14.94 18.21 9.85
CA GLN A 38 14.37 19.56 9.72
C GLN A 38 15.38 20.52 9.08
N ALA A 39 16.63 20.51 9.55
CA ALA A 39 17.72 21.32 8.98
C ALA A 39 17.99 20.96 7.51
N ALA A 40 18.03 19.68 7.16
CA ALA A 40 18.22 19.22 5.78
C ALA A 40 17.09 19.69 4.85
N ARG A 41 15.83 19.65 5.31
CA ARG A 41 14.67 20.15 4.55
C ARG A 41 14.71 21.66 4.38
N ALA A 42 15.02 22.39 5.45
CA ALA A 42 15.17 23.85 5.41
C ALA A 42 16.27 24.28 4.44
N ALA A 43 17.43 23.61 4.49
CA ALA A 43 18.54 23.85 3.55
C ALA A 43 18.11 23.57 2.10
N ARG A 44 17.38 22.47 1.85
CA ARG A 44 16.89 22.13 0.50
C ARG A 44 15.90 23.17 -0.03
N LEU A 45 15.03 23.71 0.82
CA LEU A 45 14.09 24.78 0.45
C LEU A 45 14.82 26.10 0.20
N ALA A 46 15.82 26.43 1.02
CA ALA A 46 16.65 27.63 0.86
C ALA A 46 17.47 27.61 -0.43
N ALA A 47 17.88 26.42 -0.90
CA ALA A 47 18.59 26.24 -2.17
C ALA A 47 17.71 26.39 -3.42
N LEU A 48 16.38 26.44 -3.28
CA LEU A 48 15.48 26.61 -4.42
C LEU A 48 15.51 28.05 -4.96
N SER A 49 15.48 28.18 -6.28
CA SER A 49 15.26 29.47 -6.94
C SER A 49 13.92 30.09 -6.52
N ALA A 50 13.77 31.41 -6.65
CA ALA A 50 12.50 32.07 -6.32
C ALA A 50 11.29 31.44 -7.07
N PRO A 51 11.33 31.20 -8.39
CA PRO A 51 10.24 30.50 -9.09
C PRO A 51 9.95 29.11 -8.52
N ALA A 52 10.98 28.34 -8.16
CA ALA A 52 10.81 27.01 -7.58
C ALA A 52 10.21 27.04 -6.16
N ARG A 53 10.53 28.08 -5.36
CA ARG A 53 9.91 28.31 -4.05
C ARG A 53 8.43 28.67 -4.17
N HIS A 54 8.06 29.54 -5.12
CA HIS A 54 6.66 29.85 -5.41
C HIS A 54 5.89 28.59 -5.82
N ALA A 55 6.41 27.83 -6.80
CA ALA A 55 5.77 26.60 -7.23
C ALA A 55 5.65 25.56 -6.11
N PHE A 56 6.60 25.52 -5.16
CA PHE A 56 6.50 24.68 -3.96
C PHE A 56 5.38 25.16 -3.02
N ALA A 57 5.30 26.46 -2.74
CA ALA A 57 4.24 27.03 -1.91
C ALA A 57 2.85 26.76 -2.51
N ASP A 58 2.67 26.92 -3.82
CA ASP A 58 1.40 26.63 -4.50
C ASP A 58 0.99 25.16 -4.35
N ARG A 59 1.96 24.23 -4.44
CA ARG A 59 1.69 22.81 -4.21
C ARG A 59 1.32 22.51 -2.76
N MET A 60 1.90 23.22 -1.79
CA MET A 60 1.55 23.07 -0.38
C MET A 60 0.12 23.55 -0.11
N VAL A 61 -0.25 24.73 -0.63
CA VAL A 61 -1.64 25.23 -0.55
C VAL A 61 -2.61 24.25 -1.19
N ALA A 62 -2.30 23.74 -2.38
CA ALA A 62 -3.12 22.75 -3.06
C ALA A 62 -3.24 21.44 -2.26
N TRP A 63 -2.16 21.01 -1.60
CA TRP A 63 -2.15 19.83 -0.73
C TRP A 63 -3.00 20.04 0.53
N ASP A 64 -2.86 21.18 1.19
CA ASP A 64 -3.59 21.50 2.43
C ASP A 64 -5.09 21.69 2.18
N GLY A 65 -5.47 22.13 0.97
CA GLY A 65 -6.85 22.21 0.51
C GLY A 65 -7.50 20.85 0.20
N LEU A 66 -6.76 19.73 0.17
CA LEU A 66 -7.33 18.42 -0.10
C LEU A 66 -8.14 17.89 1.10
N PRO A 67 -9.30 17.25 0.86
CA PRO A 67 -10.06 16.55 1.90
C PRO A 67 -9.18 15.54 2.66
N PRO A 68 -9.41 15.33 3.98
CA PRO A 68 -8.58 14.42 4.78
C PRO A 68 -8.43 13.01 4.20
N LEU A 69 -9.52 12.45 3.65
CA LEU A 69 -9.51 11.13 3.03
C LEU A 69 -8.62 11.08 1.77
N GLU A 70 -8.64 12.14 0.96
CA GLU A 70 -7.81 12.24 -0.25
C GLU A 70 -6.33 12.40 0.12
N ARG A 71 -6.02 13.18 1.17
CA ARG A 71 -4.64 13.26 1.70
C ARG A 71 -4.15 11.90 2.20
N ALA A 72 -4.98 11.18 2.97
CA ALA A 72 -4.65 9.84 3.46
C ALA A 72 -4.40 8.86 2.30
N ARG A 73 -5.26 8.88 1.28
CA ARG A 73 -5.10 8.07 0.07
C ARG A 73 -3.78 8.36 -0.65
N ARG A 74 -3.46 9.63 -0.91
CA ARG A 74 -2.21 10.01 -1.58
C ARG A 74 -0.97 9.66 -0.76
N ARG A 75 -1.04 9.77 0.57
CA ARG A 75 0.03 9.31 1.47
C ARG A 75 0.23 7.79 1.35
N ALA A 76 -0.84 7.01 1.30
CA ALA A 76 -0.75 5.57 1.09
C ALA A 76 -0.17 5.22 -0.30
N GLU A 77 -0.57 5.94 -1.35
CA GLU A 77 -0.01 5.77 -2.70
C GLU A 77 1.49 6.08 -2.74
N TYR A 78 1.90 7.14 -2.04
CA TYR A 78 3.32 7.49 -1.90
C TYR A 78 4.09 6.45 -1.07
N ALA A 79 3.50 5.90 -0.02
CA ALA A 79 4.10 4.83 0.77
C ALA A 79 4.29 3.54 -0.06
N ASP A 80 3.32 3.16 -0.90
CA ASP A 80 3.47 2.04 -1.83
C ASP A 80 4.61 2.29 -2.83
N TRP A 81 4.72 3.51 -3.37
CA TRP A 81 5.84 3.91 -4.23
C TRP A 81 7.18 3.78 -3.52
N LEU A 82 7.30 4.28 -2.29
CA LEU A 82 8.54 4.17 -1.50
C LEU A 82 8.88 2.71 -1.16
N ALA A 83 7.88 1.84 -1.03
CA ALA A 83 8.09 0.43 -0.77
C ALA A 83 8.65 -0.33 -1.98
N LEU A 84 8.62 0.22 -3.19
CA LEU A 84 9.21 -0.41 -4.38
C LEU A 84 10.74 -0.35 -4.33
N ASP A 85 11.40 -1.40 -4.83
CA ASP A 85 12.85 -1.41 -4.94
C ASP A 85 13.34 -0.33 -5.93
N PRO A 86 14.59 0.15 -5.80
CA PRO A 86 15.11 1.20 -6.68
C PRO A 86 15.08 0.86 -8.17
N ALA A 87 15.32 -0.40 -8.55
CA ALA A 87 15.35 -0.80 -9.95
C ALA A 87 13.95 -0.75 -10.57
N THR A 88 12.94 -1.23 -9.84
CA THR A 88 11.53 -1.09 -10.23
C THR A 88 11.10 0.37 -10.34
N ARG A 89 11.49 1.22 -9.38
CA ARG A 89 11.19 2.66 -9.45
C ARG A 89 11.80 3.33 -10.69
N THR A 90 13.06 3.03 -11.00
CA THR A 90 13.73 3.53 -12.22
C THR A 90 12.99 3.05 -13.47
N ARG A 91 12.60 1.77 -13.55
CA ARG A 91 11.84 1.22 -14.68
C ARG A 91 10.50 1.94 -14.85
N LEU A 92 9.78 2.21 -13.75
CA LEU A 92 8.51 2.93 -13.79
C LEU A 92 8.68 4.40 -14.21
N GLN A 93 9.75 5.07 -13.77
CA GLN A 93 10.07 6.44 -14.23
C GLN A 93 10.37 6.48 -15.73
N GLN A 94 11.12 5.50 -16.25
CA GLN A 94 11.37 5.37 -17.68
C GLN A 94 10.08 5.12 -18.46
N ALA A 95 9.23 4.21 -17.98
CA ALA A 95 7.93 3.94 -18.59
C ALA A 95 7.02 5.17 -18.60
N ALA A 96 7.03 5.96 -17.51
CA ALA A 96 6.29 7.23 -17.44
C ALA A 96 6.83 8.27 -18.45
N ALA A 97 8.14 8.36 -18.61
CA ALA A 97 8.76 9.22 -19.62
C ALA A 97 8.37 8.78 -21.04
N THR A 98 8.36 7.48 -21.33
CA THR A 98 7.88 6.94 -22.62
C THR A 98 6.39 7.21 -22.83
N LEU A 99 5.56 7.05 -21.81
CA LEU A 99 4.13 7.36 -21.90
C LEU A 99 3.91 8.85 -22.26
N ALA A 100 4.71 9.74 -21.69
CA ALA A 100 4.63 11.18 -21.95
C ALA A 100 5.00 11.58 -23.40
N THR A 101 5.74 10.74 -24.13
CA THR A 101 6.07 11.00 -25.56
C THR A 101 5.00 10.48 -26.52
N LEU A 102 4.04 9.67 -26.05
CA LEU A 102 2.97 9.16 -26.90
C LEU A 102 1.98 10.27 -27.30
N PRO A 103 1.31 10.16 -28.46
CA PRO A 103 0.21 11.05 -28.82
C PRO A 103 -0.90 11.06 -27.75
N PRO A 104 -1.55 12.21 -27.48
CA PRO A 104 -2.57 12.32 -26.42
C PRO A 104 -3.68 11.27 -26.49
N ALA A 105 -4.13 10.94 -27.71
CA ALA A 105 -5.14 9.90 -27.91
C ALA A 105 -4.67 8.51 -27.45
N GLN A 106 -3.40 8.17 -27.65
CA GLN A 106 -2.83 6.90 -27.19
C GLN A 106 -2.67 6.89 -25.66
N GLN A 107 -2.25 8.01 -25.07
CA GLN A 107 -2.19 8.15 -23.61
C GLN A 107 -3.58 7.94 -22.98
N GLN A 108 -4.60 8.59 -23.54
CA GLN A 108 -5.99 8.46 -23.07
C GLN A 108 -6.52 7.03 -23.25
N ALA A 109 -6.19 6.35 -24.36
CA ALA A 109 -6.56 4.96 -24.54
C ALA A 109 -5.94 4.03 -23.48
N LEU A 110 -4.68 4.24 -23.12
CA LEU A 110 -4.01 3.47 -22.06
C LEU A 110 -4.63 3.74 -20.68
N LEU A 111 -4.89 5.00 -20.35
CA LEU A 111 -5.54 5.39 -19.10
C LEU A 111 -6.96 4.83 -19.01
N ALA A 112 -7.72 4.84 -20.12
CA ALA A 112 -9.06 4.27 -20.18
C ALA A 112 -9.03 2.75 -19.97
N ARG A 113 -8.09 2.04 -20.62
CA ARG A 113 -7.90 0.59 -20.41
C ARG A 113 -7.55 0.27 -18.95
N PHE A 114 -6.71 1.07 -18.31
CA PHE A 114 -6.42 0.89 -16.89
C PHE A 114 -7.66 1.18 -16.02
N GLY A 115 -8.45 2.19 -16.38
CA GLY A 115 -9.71 2.53 -15.70
C GLY A 115 -10.81 1.46 -15.83
N GLN A 116 -10.72 0.59 -16.84
CA GLN A 116 -11.63 -0.56 -17.02
C GLN A 116 -11.29 -1.75 -16.11
N LEU A 117 -10.10 -1.78 -15.50
CA LEU A 117 -9.72 -2.84 -14.57
C LEU A 117 -10.55 -2.75 -13.30
N ASP A 118 -10.81 -3.89 -12.65
CA ASP A 118 -11.48 -3.91 -11.36
C ASP A 118 -10.65 -3.18 -10.31
N ARG A 119 -11.32 -2.62 -9.29
CA ARG A 119 -10.65 -1.89 -8.20
C ARG A 119 -9.57 -2.71 -7.50
N SER A 120 -9.79 -4.02 -7.35
CA SER A 120 -8.80 -4.93 -6.79
C SER A 120 -7.58 -5.09 -7.69
N GLU A 121 -7.78 -5.18 -9.00
CA GLU A 121 -6.67 -5.29 -9.96
C GLU A 121 -5.86 -4.00 -10.02
N GLN A 122 -6.53 -2.84 -10.07
CA GLN A 122 -5.87 -1.52 -9.97
C GLN A 122 -5.03 -1.42 -8.68
N ALA A 123 -5.57 -1.91 -7.55
CA ALA A 123 -4.84 -1.96 -6.29
C ALA A 123 -3.65 -2.93 -6.35
N GLY A 124 -3.79 -4.05 -7.05
CA GLY A 124 -2.71 -5.02 -7.30
C GLY A 124 -1.50 -4.41 -8.00
N TRP A 125 -1.71 -3.52 -8.97
CA TRP A 125 -0.63 -2.80 -9.67
C TRP A 125 0.23 -1.92 -8.74
N ARG A 126 -0.28 -1.54 -7.56
CA ARG A 126 0.50 -0.80 -6.54
C ARG A 126 1.61 -1.64 -5.91
N LEU A 127 1.56 -2.96 -6.06
CA LEU A 127 2.62 -3.86 -5.58
C LEU A 127 3.88 -3.81 -6.46
N GLY A 128 3.80 -3.16 -7.63
CA GLY A 128 4.82 -3.13 -8.67
C GLY A 128 4.36 -3.90 -9.92
N PRO A 129 4.99 -3.67 -11.09
CA PRO A 129 4.53 -4.21 -12.36
C PRO A 129 4.62 -5.75 -12.42
N ASP A 130 5.65 -6.33 -11.79
CA ASP A 130 5.90 -7.77 -11.84
C ASP A 130 4.84 -8.57 -11.06
N VAL A 131 4.40 -8.07 -9.90
CA VAL A 131 3.36 -8.71 -9.07
C VAL A 131 1.97 -8.27 -9.52
N GLY A 132 1.80 -7.02 -9.94
CA GLY A 132 0.54 -6.44 -10.39
C GLY A 132 -0.06 -7.19 -11.58
N ALA A 133 0.78 -7.57 -12.55
CA ALA A 133 0.35 -8.36 -13.70
C ALA A 133 -0.21 -9.74 -13.31
N ASP A 134 0.26 -10.32 -12.20
CA ASP A 134 -0.17 -11.62 -11.68
C ASP A 134 -1.32 -11.52 -10.68
N PHE A 135 -1.68 -10.30 -10.26
CA PHE A 135 -2.50 -10.08 -9.07
C PHE A 135 -3.89 -10.70 -9.18
N ALA A 136 -4.54 -10.62 -10.35
CA ALA A 136 -5.88 -11.21 -10.55
C ALA A 136 -5.89 -12.71 -10.21
N ARG A 137 -4.81 -13.44 -10.55
CA ARG A 137 -4.69 -14.87 -10.26
C ARG A 137 -4.33 -15.16 -8.81
N LEU A 138 -3.65 -14.22 -8.15
CA LEU A 138 -3.27 -14.31 -6.74
C LEU A 138 -4.38 -13.82 -5.80
N GLN A 139 -5.36 -13.06 -6.32
CA GLN A 139 -6.44 -12.44 -5.56
C GLN A 139 -7.16 -13.42 -4.62
N PRO A 140 -7.49 -14.67 -5.00
CA PRO A 140 -8.17 -15.59 -4.09
C PRO A 140 -7.39 -15.84 -2.80
N LEU A 141 -6.06 -15.87 -2.89
CA LEU A 141 -5.17 -16.05 -1.75
C LEU A 141 -4.90 -14.74 -1.01
N LEU A 142 -4.93 -13.59 -1.67
CA LEU A 142 -4.59 -12.30 -1.06
C LEU A 142 -5.81 -11.56 -0.50
N ALA A 143 -7.02 -11.95 -0.90
CA ALA A 143 -8.26 -11.38 -0.42
C ALA A 143 -8.40 -11.59 1.10
N TYR A 144 -8.89 -10.55 1.80
CA TYR A 144 -9.18 -10.57 3.23
C TYR A 144 -8.00 -10.99 4.12
N MET A 145 -6.78 -10.64 3.72
CA MET A 145 -5.57 -10.92 4.50
C MET A 145 -5.53 -10.09 5.79
N PRO A 146 -5.14 -10.68 6.94
CA PRO A 146 -4.90 -9.93 8.16
C PRO A 146 -3.85 -8.83 7.96
N GLN A 147 -4.05 -7.66 8.58
CA GLN A 147 -3.14 -6.52 8.43
C GLN A 147 -1.67 -6.85 8.75
N ALA A 148 -1.44 -7.73 9.73
CA ALA A 148 -0.12 -8.18 10.14
C ALA A 148 0.60 -9.02 9.06
N GLU A 149 -0.14 -9.68 8.16
CA GLU A 149 0.42 -10.54 7.11
C GLU A 149 0.71 -9.76 5.81
N ILE A 150 0.15 -8.56 5.63
CA ILE A 150 0.28 -7.78 4.39
C ILE A 150 1.75 -7.45 4.07
N ALA A 151 2.50 -6.92 5.03
CA ALA A 151 3.89 -6.54 4.81
C ALA A 151 4.81 -7.76 4.57
N PRO A 152 4.75 -8.84 5.39
CA PRO A 152 5.48 -10.07 5.11
C PRO A 152 5.12 -10.70 3.76
N MET A 153 3.83 -10.83 3.43
CA MET A 153 3.41 -11.39 2.14
C MET A 153 3.91 -10.55 0.96
N ARG A 154 3.87 -9.23 1.07
CA ARG A 154 4.41 -8.35 0.03
C ARG A 154 5.91 -8.56 -0.19
N ALA A 155 6.68 -8.76 0.87
CA ALA A 155 8.09 -9.09 0.77
C ALA A 155 8.31 -10.44 0.06
N VAL A 156 7.50 -11.45 0.40
CA VAL A 156 7.52 -12.76 -0.28
C VAL A 156 7.25 -12.61 -1.77
N LEU A 157 6.14 -11.97 -2.15
CA LEU A 157 5.72 -11.85 -3.56
C LEU A 157 6.78 -11.17 -4.44
N ARG A 158 7.56 -10.24 -3.87
CA ARG A 158 8.66 -9.56 -4.56
C ARG A 158 9.91 -10.43 -4.72
N GLN A 159 10.11 -11.39 -3.82
CA GLN A 159 11.23 -12.34 -3.89
C GLN A 159 10.94 -13.52 -4.82
N LEU A 160 9.66 -13.87 -5.00
CA LEU A 160 9.27 -14.94 -5.92
C LEU A 160 9.58 -14.56 -7.37
N THR A 161 10.15 -15.51 -8.10
CA THR A 161 10.31 -15.40 -9.57
C THR A 161 8.95 -15.51 -10.27
N ALA A 162 8.88 -15.13 -11.55
CA ALA A 162 7.64 -15.26 -12.32
C ALA A 162 7.09 -16.71 -12.37
N PRO A 163 7.92 -17.75 -12.60
CA PRO A 163 7.46 -19.14 -12.48
C PRO A 163 6.89 -19.47 -11.09
N GLN A 164 7.56 -19.04 -10.02
CA GLN A 164 7.09 -19.30 -8.65
C GLN A 164 5.77 -18.58 -8.33
N ARG A 165 5.55 -17.38 -8.86
CA ARG A 165 4.24 -16.69 -8.73
C ARG A 165 3.15 -17.39 -9.52
N ALA A 166 3.48 -17.97 -10.68
CA ALA A 166 2.53 -18.80 -11.43
C ALA A 166 2.15 -20.06 -10.65
N ASP A 167 3.13 -20.73 -10.03
CA ASP A 167 2.88 -21.88 -9.14
C ASP A 167 1.97 -21.51 -7.96
N LEU A 168 2.27 -20.37 -7.32
CA LEU A 168 1.45 -19.84 -6.22
C LEU A 168 0.02 -19.51 -6.68
N ALA A 169 -0.16 -18.97 -7.89
CA ALA A 169 -1.46 -18.70 -8.45
C ALA A 169 -2.27 -19.99 -8.68
N VAL A 170 -1.63 -21.07 -9.14
CA VAL A 170 -2.29 -22.38 -9.25
C VAL A 170 -2.71 -22.90 -7.88
N LEU A 171 -1.83 -22.81 -6.87
CA LEU A 171 -2.18 -23.18 -5.48
C LEU A 171 -3.32 -22.33 -4.92
N ALA A 172 -3.32 -21.01 -5.16
CA ALA A 172 -4.36 -20.09 -4.71
C ALA A 172 -5.76 -20.49 -5.24
N GLN A 173 -5.82 -20.98 -6.48
CA GLN A 173 -7.06 -21.46 -7.10
C GLN A 173 -7.50 -22.82 -6.57
N ARG A 174 -6.56 -23.73 -6.32
CA ARG A 174 -6.84 -25.08 -5.81
C ARG A 174 -7.18 -25.11 -4.32
N THR A 175 -6.70 -24.13 -3.55
CA THR A 175 -6.86 -24.09 -2.10
C THR A 175 -8.26 -23.59 -1.71
N PRO A 176 -9.06 -24.41 -1.01
CA PRO A 176 -10.37 -24.01 -0.50
C PRO A 176 -10.26 -22.78 0.41
N PRO A 177 -11.28 -21.90 0.48
CA PRO A 177 -11.23 -20.67 1.27
C PRO A 177 -10.76 -20.86 2.72
N GLN A 178 -11.20 -21.92 3.39
CA GLN A 178 -10.85 -22.22 4.78
C GLN A 178 -9.36 -22.56 5.01
N ASP A 179 -8.65 -23.01 3.98
CA ASP A 179 -7.24 -23.44 4.07
C ASP A 179 -6.26 -22.35 3.60
N ARG A 180 -6.77 -21.23 3.09
CA ARG A 180 -5.94 -20.15 2.52
C ARG A 180 -5.09 -19.47 3.57
N ASP A 181 -5.61 -19.29 4.79
CA ASP A 181 -4.85 -18.73 5.91
C ASP A 181 -3.62 -19.58 6.22
N ALA A 182 -3.81 -20.89 6.33
CA ALA A 182 -2.71 -21.82 6.56
C ALA A 182 -1.69 -21.81 5.40
N LEU A 183 -2.16 -21.70 4.14
CA LEU A 183 -1.27 -21.59 2.99
C LEU A 183 -0.43 -20.30 3.04
N ARG A 184 -1.06 -19.15 3.34
CA ARG A 184 -0.37 -17.85 3.48
C ARG A 184 0.70 -17.90 4.55
N GLN A 185 0.33 -18.37 5.74
CA GLN A 185 1.23 -18.43 6.89
C GLN A 185 2.41 -19.36 6.64
N ALA A 186 2.16 -20.53 6.05
CA ALA A 186 3.24 -21.46 5.69
C ALA A 186 4.18 -20.86 4.64
N LEU A 187 3.65 -20.15 3.63
CA LEU A 187 4.48 -19.48 2.62
C LEU A 187 5.34 -18.37 3.23
N ILE A 188 4.77 -17.54 4.13
CA ILE A 188 5.49 -16.48 4.84
C ILE A 188 6.61 -17.06 5.70
N ALA A 189 6.33 -18.14 6.45
CA ALA A 189 7.28 -18.79 7.35
C ALA A 189 8.38 -19.58 6.63
N THR A 190 8.17 -19.98 5.37
CA THR A 190 9.16 -20.72 4.59
C THR A 190 10.36 -19.85 4.28
N ASP A 191 11.57 -20.40 4.47
CA ASP A 191 12.83 -19.72 4.15
C ASP A 191 12.87 -19.27 2.68
N PRO A 192 13.33 -18.03 2.37
CA PRO A 192 13.36 -17.52 1.00
C PRO A 192 14.02 -18.44 -0.02
N ALA A 193 15.12 -19.11 0.34
CA ALA A 193 15.84 -20.01 -0.56
C ALA A 193 15.07 -21.32 -0.83
N ALA A 194 14.23 -21.75 0.12
CA ALA A 194 13.47 -22.98 0.04
C ALA A 194 12.07 -22.81 -0.62
N ARG A 195 11.56 -21.58 -0.76
CA ARG A 195 10.19 -21.32 -1.24
C ARG A 195 9.85 -21.95 -2.59
N GLY A 196 10.80 -21.93 -3.53
CA GLY A 196 10.58 -22.54 -4.85
C GLY A 196 10.32 -24.05 -4.75
N ALA A 197 11.14 -24.77 -3.99
CA ALA A 197 10.96 -26.21 -3.78
C ALA A 197 9.67 -26.50 -3.00
N TRP A 198 9.35 -25.68 -2.00
CA TRP A 198 8.13 -25.79 -1.21
C TRP A 198 6.85 -25.64 -2.06
N LEU A 199 6.81 -24.67 -2.97
CA LEU A 199 5.68 -24.46 -3.90
C LEU A 199 5.47 -25.69 -4.79
N GLN A 200 6.57 -26.21 -5.34
CA GLN A 200 6.53 -27.39 -6.21
C GLN A 200 6.06 -28.65 -5.48
N GLU A 201 6.50 -28.85 -4.24
CA GLU A 201 6.03 -29.95 -3.40
C GLU A 201 4.52 -29.84 -3.10
N ARG A 202 4.04 -28.63 -2.79
CA ARG A 202 2.61 -28.39 -2.55
C ARG A 202 1.74 -28.67 -3.78
N LEU A 203 2.24 -28.40 -4.98
CA LEU A 203 1.52 -28.63 -6.23
C LEU A 203 1.35 -30.11 -6.62
N ARG A 204 2.23 -30.98 -6.11
CA ARG A 204 2.19 -32.44 -6.36
C ARG A 204 1.19 -33.19 -5.49
N ARG A 205 0.75 -32.57 -4.39
CA ARG A 205 -0.24 -33.12 -3.47
C ARG A 205 -1.64 -32.79 -3.94
#